data_AF-A0A3D1K4C2-F1
#
_entry.id   AF-A0A3D1K4C2-F1
#
_cell.length_a   1.000
_cell.length_b   1.000
_cell.length_c   1.000
_cell.angle_alpha   90.00
_cell.angle_beta   90.00
_cell.angle_gamma   90.00
#
_symmetry.space_group_name_H-M   'P 1'
#
loop_
_entity.id
_entity.type
_entity.pdbx_description
1 polymer ?
#
loop_
_entity_poly.entity_id
_entity_poly.type
_entity_poly.pdbx_seq_one_letter_code
_entity_poly.pdbx_strand_id
1 'polypeptide(L)'
;MKRKFTLIEVLVVMAIIAILASLLFPVISKVKLNARITEAKSQMILMENAISNYETAYLTMPWSDGTTDSPSSTLNDAVWHDWTSADQCRYYDKLMELLACSNTPNAYGLRNTRETRFLQPPQKLSETGIVDFWGNRFGVAMDLNSDGRISGTGTHLDGQTGKIFIWSFGPNRTNEWGEKTPPRDDIPSWK
;
A
#
# COMPACT_ATOMS: atom_id res chain seq x y z
N MET A 1 51.65 -38.78 5.93
CA MET A 1 50.74 -39.67 5.19
C MET A 1 49.58 -38.85 4.63
N LYS A 2 49.41 -38.76 3.31
CA LYS A 2 48.28 -38.04 2.70
C LYS A 2 47.09 -39.00 2.59
N ARG A 3 46.02 -38.74 3.33
CA ARG A 3 44.77 -39.52 3.30
C ARG A 3 44.09 -39.25 1.95
N LYS A 4 43.95 -40.27 1.10
CA LYS A 4 43.21 -40.17 -0.16
C LYS A 4 41.74 -40.39 0.14
N PHE A 5 40.91 -39.37 -0.10
CA PHE A 5 39.46 -39.50 -0.04
C PHE A 5 39.01 -40.50 -1.10
N THR A 6 38.09 -41.38 -0.71
CA THR A 6 37.46 -42.31 -1.65
C THR A 6 36.30 -41.62 -2.36
N LEU A 7 36.04 -41.99 -3.61
CA LEU A 7 34.92 -41.45 -4.38
C LEU A 7 33.57 -41.67 -3.67
N ILE A 8 33.44 -42.78 -2.93
CA ILE A 8 32.20 -43.10 -2.22
C ILE A 8 31.96 -42.19 -1.02
N GLU A 9 33.00 -41.79 -0.28
CA GLU A 9 32.86 -40.82 0.81
C GLU A 9 32.36 -39.47 0.28
N VAL A 10 32.89 -39.03 -0.86
CA VAL A 10 32.45 -37.77 -1.48
C VAL A 10 31.02 -37.90 -2.03
N LEU A 11 30.66 -39.05 -2.60
CA LEU A 11 29.33 -39.32 -3.15
C LEU A 11 28.23 -39.28 -2.08
N VAL A 12 28.45 -39.94 -0.94
CA VAL A 12 27.49 -39.96 0.18
C VAL A 12 27.27 -38.56 0.74
N VAL A 13 28.33 -37.76 0.85
CA VAL A 13 28.23 -36.38 1.32
C VAL A 13 27.38 -35.53 0.39
N MET A 14 27.61 -35.61 -0.93
CA MET A 14 26.79 -34.87 -1.89
C MET A 14 25.33 -35.34 -1.88
N ALA A 15 25.08 -36.64 -1.70
CA ALA A 15 23.72 -37.17 -1.59
C ALA A 15 22.97 -36.60 -0.37
N ILE A 16 23.63 -36.51 0.79
CA ILE A 16 23.04 -35.91 2.00
C ILE A 16 22.77 -34.41 1.79
N ILE A 17 23.73 -33.66 1.22
CA ILE A 17 23.55 -32.23 0.91
C ILE A 17 22.37 -32.01 -0.05
N ALA A 18 22.23 -32.84 -1.08
CA ALA A 18 21.13 -32.74 -2.05
C ALA A 18 19.76 -32.95 -1.40
N ILE A 19 19.63 -33.95 -0.51
CA ILE A 19 18.40 -34.20 0.24
C ILE A 19 18.06 -32.98 1.12
N LEU A 20 19.02 -32.48 1.89
CA LEU A 20 18.81 -31.31 2.76
C LEU A 20 18.43 -30.06 1.97
N ALA A 21 19.11 -29.79 0.85
CA ALA A 21 18.84 -28.65 -0.01
C ALA A 21 17.45 -28.73 -0.67
N SER A 22 17.02 -29.94 -1.07
CA SER A 22 15.72 -30.17 -1.71
C SER A 22 14.54 -29.81 -0.80
N LEU A 23 14.69 -30.01 0.52
CA LEU A 23 13.69 -29.68 1.52
C LEU A 23 13.60 -28.17 1.78
N LEU A 24 14.70 -27.44 1.57
CA LEU A 24 14.78 -26.00 1.81
C LEU A 24 14.16 -25.18 0.67
N PHE A 25 14.30 -25.66 -0.57
CA PHE A 25 13.86 -24.95 -1.77
C PHE A 25 12.38 -24.51 -1.77
N PRO A 26 11.38 -25.36 -1.41
CA PRO A 26 9.98 -24.95 -1.42
C PRO A 26 9.64 -23.91 -0.35
N VAL A 27 10.38 -23.87 0.76
CA VAL A 27 10.13 -22.96 1.88
C VAL A 27 10.58 -21.54 1.54
N ILE A 28 11.70 -21.39 0.83
CA ILE A 28 12.27 -20.08 0.48
C ILE A 28 11.29 -19.22 -0.33
N SER A 29 10.56 -19.82 -1.28
CA SER A 29 9.57 -19.10 -2.08
C SER A 29 8.42 -18.54 -1.24
N LYS A 30 7.95 -19.31 -0.24
CA LYS A 30 6.91 -18.86 0.71
C LYS A 30 7.40 -17.74 1.60
N VAL A 31 8.63 -17.84 2.12
CA VAL A 31 9.24 -16.80 2.97
C VAL A 31 9.39 -15.48 2.19
N LYS A 32 9.84 -15.53 0.93
CA LYS A 32 9.94 -14.34 0.08
C LYS A 32 8.59 -13.66 -0.13
N LEU A 33 7.53 -14.43 -0.39
CA LEU A 33 6.18 -13.88 -0.54
C LEU A 33 5.68 -13.25 0.77
N ASN A 34 5.88 -13.92 1.91
CA ASN A 34 5.51 -13.36 3.21
C ASN A 34 6.29 -12.08 3.55
N ALA A 35 7.56 -11.99 3.17
CA ALA A 35 8.36 -10.78 3.33
C ALA A 35 7.75 -9.62 2.51
N ARG A 36 7.37 -9.86 1.26
CA ARG A 36 6.70 -8.86 0.41
C ARG A 36 5.35 -8.40 0.97
N ILE A 37 4.54 -9.33 1.49
CA ILE A 37 3.27 -9.00 2.16
C ILE A 37 3.54 -8.13 3.40
N THR A 38 4.57 -8.46 4.17
CA THR A 38 4.95 -7.69 5.36
C THR A 38 5.43 -6.29 5.00
N GLU A 39 6.19 -6.16 3.91
CA GLU A 39 6.62 -4.87 3.37
C GLU A 39 5.44 -4.00 2.93
N ALA A 40 4.51 -4.57 2.14
CA ALA A 40 3.29 -3.87 1.73
C ALA A 40 2.48 -3.41 2.96
N LYS A 41 2.31 -4.27 3.97
CA LYS A 41 1.65 -3.90 5.24
C LYS A 41 2.35 -2.78 5.98
N SER A 42 3.67 -2.81 6.03
CA SER A 42 4.46 -1.73 6.66
C SER A 42 4.24 -0.41 5.94
N GLN A 43 4.22 -0.41 4.60
CA GLN A 43 3.95 0.79 3.80
C GLN A 43 2.53 1.33 4.05
N MET A 44 1.52 0.45 4.09
CA MET A 44 0.14 0.84 4.41
C MET A 44 0.02 1.51 5.79
N ILE A 45 0.68 0.95 6.82
CA ILE A 45 0.68 1.54 8.17
C ILE A 45 1.35 2.92 8.16
N LEU A 46 2.43 3.11 7.41
CA LEU A 46 3.08 4.42 7.30
C LEU A 46 2.16 5.45 6.62
N MET A 47 1.43 5.04 5.59
CA MET A 47 0.45 5.90 4.90
C MET A 47 -0.73 6.25 5.81
N GLU A 48 -1.29 5.27 6.51
CA GLU A 48 -2.41 5.48 7.45
C GLU A 48 -2.01 6.47 8.56
N ASN A 49 -0.84 6.29 9.16
CA ASN A 49 -0.32 7.21 10.16
C ASN A 49 -0.08 8.62 9.58
N ALA A 50 0.42 8.71 8.34
CA ALA A 50 0.62 10.00 7.69
C ALA A 50 -0.71 10.76 7.51
N ILE A 51 -1.77 10.08 7.05
CA ILE A 51 -3.10 10.65 6.88
C ILE A 51 -3.70 11.04 8.24
N SER A 52 -3.59 10.18 9.26
CA SER A 52 -4.08 10.46 10.62
C SER A 52 -3.36 11.64 11.28
N ASN A 53 -2.04 11.73 11.10
CA ASN A 53 -1.26 12.87 11.59
C ASN A 53 -1.63 14.19 10.88
N TYR A 54 -1.94 14.11 9.58
CA TYR A 54 -2.47 15.24 8.82
C TYR A 54 -3.83 15.69 9.37
N GLU A 55 -4.76 14.74 9.57
CA GLU A 55 -6.08 15.00 10.16
C GLU A 55 -5.92 15.66 11.53
N THR A 56 -4.99 15.18 12.37
CA THR A 56 -4.72 15.77 13.68
C THR A 56 -4.16 17.20 13.58
N ALA A 57 -3.31 17.47 12.59
CA ALA A 57 -2.67 18.78 12.41
C ALA A 57 -3.62 19.85 11.86
N TYR A 58 -4.56 19.46 10.99
CA TYR A 58 -5.44 20.37 10.24
C TYR A 58 -6.94 20.19 10.56
N LEU A 59 -7.27 19.27 11.47
CA LEU A 59 -8.64 18.90 11.87
C LEU A 59 -9.55 18.52 10.69
N THR A 60 -8.94 18.00 9.63
CA THR A 60 -9.63 17.69 8.38
C THR A 60 -8.82 16.69 7.57
N MET A 61 -9.50 15.81 6.83
CA MET A 61 -8.87 14.83 5.97
C MET A 61 -8.10 15.52 4.83
N PRO A 62 -6.99 14.96 4.32
CA PRO A 62 -6.17 15.55 3.27
C PRO A 62 -6.85 15.69 1.89
N TRP A 63 -8.13 15.34 1.75
CA TRP A 63 -8.87 15.46 0.50
C TRP A 63 -10.27 16.03 0.70
N SER A 64 -10.66 16.96 -0.17
CA SER A 64 -12.06 17.39 -0.34
C SER A 64 -12.32 17.65 -1.83
N ASP A 65 -13.04 16.71 -2.46
CA ASP A 65 -13.71 16.71 -3.79
C ASP A 65 -12.97 16.62 -5.12
N GLY A 66 -11.67 16.88 -5.23
CA GLY A 66 -10.92 16.48 -6.43
C GLY A 66 -11.32 17.09 -7.78
N THR A 67 -12.30 17.99 -7.86
CA THR A 67 -12.64 18.65 -9.13
C THR A 67 -12.48 20.16 -9.07
N THR A 68 -12.49 20.73 -7.87
CA THR A 68 -12.03 22.10 -7.61
C THR A 68 -11.39 22.14 -6.23
N ASP A 69 -10.36 22.98 -6.02
CA ASP A 69 -9.76 23.23 -4.70
C ASP A 69 -10.74 24.00 -3.79
N SER A 70 -11.95 23.47 -3.59
CA SER A 70 -13.05 24.09 -2.86
C SER A 70 -13.80 23.00 -2.09
N PRO A 71 -14.05 23.20 -0.78
CA PRO A 71 -14.82 22.24 -0.01
C PRO A 71 -16.28 22.33 -0.47
N SER A 72 -16.73 21.43 -1.35
CA SER A 72 -18.17 21.24 -1.51
C SER A 72 -18.72 20.70 -0.20
N SER A 73 -19.71 21.38 0.35
CA SER A 73 -20.30 21.14 1.68
C SER A 73 -21.19 19.89 1.75
N THR A 74 -20.99 18.91 0.85
CA THR A 74 -21.83 17.70 0.69
C THR A 74 -20.99 16.48 0.29
N LEU A 75 -19.76 16.38 0.77
CA LEU A 75 -18.85 15.30 0.36
C LEU A 75 -19.24 13.96 0.99
N ASN A 76 -19.59 12.99 0.14
CA ASN A 76 -19.49 11.57 0.46
C ASN A 76 -18.01 11.16 0.57
N ASP A 77 -17.77 9.96 1.05
CA ASP A 77 -16.42 9.44 1.28
C ASP A 77 -15.65 9.21 -0.02
N ALA A 78 -14.32 9.22 0.04
CA ALA A 78 -13.47 9.04 -1.12
C ALA A 78 -12.90 7.64 -1.18
N VAL A 79 -12.91 7.03 -2.38
CA VAL A 79 -12.27 5.74 -2.66
C VAL A 79 -11.51 5.84 -3.97
N TRP A 80 -10.22 5.53 -3.94
CA TRP A 80 -9.37 5.41 -5.13
C TRP A 80 -8.83 4.00 -5.23
N HIS A 81 -9.12 3.36 -6.35
CA HIS A 81 -8.87 1.94 -6.53
C HIS A 81 -8.71 1.51 -7.99
N ASP A 82 -9.02 2.37 -8.95
CA ASP A 82 -8.91 2.07 -10.38
C ASP A 82 -7.75 2.85 -10.99
N TRP A 83 -6.64 2.15 -11.21
CA TRP A 83 -5.44 2.73 -11.82
C TRP A 83 -5.46 2.74 -13.35
N THR A 84 -6.56 2.28 -13.98
CA THR A 84 -6.78 2.51 -15.40
C THR A 84 -7.34 3.91 -15.66
N SER A 85 -7.96 4.53 -14.65
CA SER A 85 -8.42 5.91 -14.69
C SER A 85 -7.29 6.91 -14.41
N ALA A 86 -7.04 7.80 -15.37
CA ALA A 86 -6.04 8.87 -15.24
C ALA A 86 -6.38 9.84 -14.11
N ASP A 87 -7.66 10.07 -13.82
CA ASP A 87 -8.11 10.97 -12.76
C ASP A 87 -7.80 10.39 -11.37
N GLN A 88 -8.10 9.11 -11.14
CA GLN A 88 -7.80 8.45 -9.86
C GLN A 88 -6.28 8.36 -9.61
N CYS A 89 -5.49 8.08 -10.66
CA CYS A 89 -4.03 8.14 -10.56
C CYS A 89 -3.57 9.52 -10.12
N ARG A 90 -4.08 10.58 -10.76
CA ARG A 90 -3.75 11.98 -10.40
C ARG A 90 -4.13 12.31 -8.96
N TYR A 91 -5.27 11.83 -8.47
CA TYR A 91 -5.72 12.07 -7.09
C TYR A 91 -4.83 11.37 -6.07
N TYR A 92 -4.48 10.12 -6.32
CA TYR A 92 -3.53 9.38 -5.48
C TYR A 92 -2.17 10.06 -5.43
N ASP A 93 -1.62 10.42 -6.60
CA ASP A 93 -0.30 11.05 -6.70
C ASP A 93 -0.29 12.40 -5.96
N LYS A 94 -1.37 13.20 -6.09
CA LYS A 94 -1.56 14.45 -5.32
C LYS A 94 -1.62 14.22 -3.81
N LEU A 95 -2.34 13.19 -3.35
CA LEU A 95 -2.38 12.84 -1.92
C LEU A 95 -0.97 12.50 -1.42
N MET A 96 -0.25 11.65 -2.14
CA MET A 96 1.11 11.25 -1.74
C MET A 96 2.06 12.45 -1.70
N GLU A 97 1.92 13.35 -2.67
CA GLU A 97 2.69 14.58 -2.74
C GLU A 97 2.42 15.52 -1.55
N LEU A 98 1.14 15.67 -1.18
CA LEU A 98 0.71 16.46 -0.03
C LEU A 98 1.29 15.92 1.28
N LEU A 99 1.21 14.61 1.48
CA LEU A 99 1.72 13.93 2.67
C LEU A 99 3.25 13.96 2.74
N ALA A 100 3.92 13.85 1.58
CA ALA A 100 5.37 13.88 1.49
C ALA A 100 5.96 15.30 1.47
N CYS A 101 5.15 16.34 1.21
CA CYS A 101 5.60 17.72 0.96
C CYS A 101 6.72 17.76 -0.09
N SER A 102 6.49 17.15 -1.25
CA SER A 102 7.52 16.96 -2.29
C SER A 102 7.57 18.04 -3.38
N ASN A 103 6.50 18.79 -3.66
CA ASN A 103 6.58 20.03 -4.45
C ASN A 103 6.09 21.25 -3.65
N THR A 104 6.32 22.45 -4.21
CA THR A 104 5.98 23.72 -3.57
C THR A 104 4.46 23.82 -3.31
N PRO A 105 4.03 24.24 -2.09
CA PRO A 105 2.62 24.26 -1.67
C PRO A 105 1.67 25.05 -2.59
N ASN A 106 2.23 26.01 -3.34
CA ASN A 106 1.49 27.02 -4.09
C ASN A 106 0.84 26.52 -5.40
N ALA A 107 1.16 25.30 -5.84
CA ALA A 107 0.60 24.74 -7.09
C ALA A 107 -0.78 24.08 -6.90
N TYR A 108 -1.25 23.90 -5.66
CA TYR A 108 -2.40 23.04 -5.39
C TYR A 108 -3.45 23.62 -4.42
N GLY A 109 -3.27 24.84 -3.90
CA GLY A 109 -4.21 25.42 -2.92
C GLY A 109 -4.38 24.59 -1.63
N LEU A 110 -3.45 23.66 -1.35
CA LEU A 110 -3.63 22.62 -0.34
C LEU A 110 -3.36 23.15 1.08
N ARG A 111 -4.08 22.57 2.03
CA ARG A 111 -4.11 22.96 3.45
C ARG A 111 -2.81 22.70 4.22
N ASN A 112 -1.76 22.09 3.64
CA ASN A 112 -0.47 21.89 4.31
C ASN A 112 0.40 23.16 4.42
N THR A 113 -0.16 24.23 4.98
CA THR A 113 0.50 25.54 5.14
C THR A 113 1.73 25.50 6.06
N ARG A 114 1.84 24.47 6.91
CA ARG A 114 2.98 24.28 7.82
C ARG A 114 4.14 23.50 7.19
N GLU A 115 4.01 23.04 5.95
CA GLU A 115 5.02 22.26 5.23
C GLU A 115 5.52 21.03 6.00
N THR A 116 4.65 20.45 6.83
CA THR A 116 5.01 19.28 7.63
C THR A 116 5.08 18.05 6.72
N ARG A 117 6.17 17.29 6.81
CA ARG A 117 6.30 15.97 6.19
C ARG A 117 5.64 14.93 7.07
N PHE A 118 4.51 14.40 6.61
CA PHE A 118 3.77 13.34 7.30
C PHE A 118 4.22 11.96 6.85
N LEU A 119 4.67 11.84 5.60
CA LEU A 119 5.15 10.62 4.99
C LEU A 119 6.59 10.82 4.55
N GLN A 120 7.49 9.97 5.05
CA GLN A 120 8.86 9.92 4.56
C GLN A 120 8.95 8.82 3.50
N PRO A 121 8.87 9.14 2.20
CA PRO A 121 9.01 8.11 1.19
C PRO A 121 10.45 7.55 1.22
N PRO A 122 10.63 6.24 0.95
CA PRO A 122 11.94 5.58 0.97
C PRO A 122 12.92 6.12 -0.09
N GLN A 123 12.44 6.89 -1.07
CA GLN A 123 13.23 7.62 -2.07
C GLN A 123 12.48 8.88 -2.48
N LYS A 124 13.08 9.78 -3.27
CA LYS A 124 12.34 10.91 -3.90
C LYS A 124 11.05 10.33 -4.48
N LEU A 125 9.90 10.90 -4.09
CA LEU A 125 8.60 10.45 -4.59
C LEU A 125 8.72 10.34 -6.11
N SER A 126 8.51 9.13 -6.65
CA SER A 126 8.40 8.95 -8.10
C SER A 126 7.27 9.84 -8.61
N GLU A 127 7.28 10.20 -9.90
CA GLU A 127 6.11 10.83 -10.55
C GLU A 127 4.82 10.03 -10.33
N THR A 128 4.94 8.73 -9.96
CA THR A 128 3.86 7.78 -9.71
C THR A 128 3.53 7.53 -8.23
N GLY A 129 4.01 8.36 -7.30
CA GLY A 129 3.72 8.22 -5.87
C GLY A 129 4.40 7.01 -5.20
N ILE A 130 3.80 6.51 -4.10
CA ILE A 130 4.22 5.25 -3.44
C ILE A 130 3.55 4.08 -4.16
N VAL A 131 4.34 3.06 -4.48
CA VAL A 131 3.86 1.81 -5.09
C VAL A 131 4.21 0.63 -4.20
N ASP A 132 3.40 -0.41 -4.28
CA ASP A 132 3.66 -1.68 -3.63
C ASP A 132 4.82 -2.44 -4.30
N PHE A 133 5.21 -3.58 -3.71
CA PHE A 133 6.26 -4.43 -4.26
C PHE A 133 5.98 -4.91 -5.70
N TRP A 134 4.71 -5.02 -6.09
CA TRP A 134 4.28 -5.48 -7.42
C TRP A 134 4.19 -4.35 -8.46
N GLY A 135 4.47 -3.12 -8.04
CA GLY A 135 4.51 -1.93 -8.88
C GLY A 135 3.15 -1.24 -9.05
N ASN A 136 2.16 -1.58 -8.23
CA ASN A 136 0.84 -0.96 -8.26
C ASN A 136 0.72 0.12 -7.17
N ARG A 137 -0.12 1.12 -7.40
CA ARG A 137 -0.53 2.05 -6.35
C ARG A 137 -1.41 1.34 -5.33
N PHE A 138 -1.38 1.81 -4.09
CA PHE A 138 -2.26 1.31 -3.04
C PHE A 138 -3.68 1.85 -3.20
N GLY A 139 -4.68 1.01 -3.03
CA GLY A 139 -6.06 1.45 -2.90
C GLY A 139 -6.20 2.22 -1.60
N VAL A 140 -6.91 3.34 -1.63
CA VAL A 140 -7.10 4.20 -0.47
C VAL A 140 -8.56 4.62 -0.40
N ALA A 141 -9.18 4.45 0.77
CA ALA A 141 -10.46 5.04 1.10
C ALA A 141 -10.35 5.88 2.37
N MET A 142 -11.08 6.99 2.39
CA MET A 142 -11.09 7.93 3.50
C MET A 142 -12.51 8.42 3.77
N ASP A 143 -12.88 8.40 5.04
CA ASP A 143 -14.07 9.04 5.59
C ASP A 143 -13.85 10.56 5.56
N LEU A 144 -14.60 11.26 4.69
CA LEU A 144 -14.46 12.71 4.52
C LEU A 144 -15.46 13.48 5.38
N ASN A 145 -16.59 12.86 5.74
CA ASN A 145 -17.67 13.49 6.49
C ASN A 145 -17.53 13.28 8.02
N SER A 146 -16.53 12.50 8.45
CA SER A 146 -16.21 12.17 9.84
C SER A 146 -17.35 11.47 10.59
N ASP A 147 -18.22 10.74 9.89
CA ASP A 147 -19.31 9.97 10.49
C ASP A 147 -18.87 8.58 11.00
N GLY A 148 -17.60 8.24 10.81
CA GLY A 148 -16.94 7.03 11.30
C GLY A 148 -17.13 5.81 10.40
N ARG A 149 -17.66 5.97 9.19
CA ARG A 149 -17.83 4.87 8.23
C ARG A 149 -17.56 5.34 6.80
N ILE A 150 -17.31 4.40 5.90
CA ILE A 150 -17.32 4.67 4.45
C ILE A 150 -18.74 4.44 3.93
N SER A 151 -19.28 5.41 3.21
CA SER A 151 -20.65 5.39 2.70
C SER A 151 -20.82 6.26 1.45
N GLY A 152 -21.78 5.87 0.61
CA GLY A 152 -22.15 6.65 -0.57
C GLY A 152 -21.09 6.65 -1.68
N THR A 153 -20.18 5.67 -1.67
CA THR A 153 -19.09 5.53 -2.64
C THR A 153 -19.45 4.61 -3.79
N GLY A 154 -20.47 3.75 -3.62
CA GLY A 154 -20.84 2.73 -4.61
C GLY A 154 -19.85 1.57 -4.69
N THR A 155 -18.99 1.42 -3.68
CA THR A 155 -17.93 0.41 -3.63
C THR A 155 -18.20 -0.64 -2.56
N HIS A 156 -17.41 -1.73 -2.56
CA HIS A 156 -17.48 -2.79 -1.54
C HIS A 156 -17.11 -2.32 -0.12
N LEU A 157 -16.62 -1.08 0.02
CA LEU A 157 -16.32 -0.46 1.30
C LEU A 157 -17.52 0.25 1.92
N ASP A 158 -18.63 0.42 1.20
CA ASP A 158 -19.84 1.02 1.75
C ASP A 158 -20.36 0.19 2.94
N GLY A 159 -20.44 0.83 4.11
CA GLY A 159 -20.83 0.22 5.38
C GLY A 159 -19.67 -0.25 6.25
N GLN A 160 -18.41 -0.15 5.79
CA GLN A 160 -17.24 -0.43 6.62
C GLN A 160 -17.05 0.67 7.67
N THR A 161 -16.90 0.27 8.94
CA THR A 161 -16.63 1.20 10.04
C THR A 161 -15.14 1.47 10.16
N GLY A 162 -14.74 2.73 10.01
CA GLY A 162 -13.35 3.14 10.05
C GLY A 162 -13.15 4.43 9.24
N LYS A 163 -12.05 5.12 9.53
CA LYS A 163 -11.75 6.40 8.89
C LYS A 163 -10.87 6.27 7.65
N ILE A 164 -9.94 5.33 7.65
CA ILE A 164 -8.91 5.18 6.63
C ILE A 164 -8.78 3.70 6.32
N PHE A 165 -8.89 3.35 5.04
CA PHE A 165 -8.67 1.99 4.55
C PHE A 165 -7.63 2.03 3.45
N ILE A 166 -6.63 1.16 3.53
CA ILE A 166 -5.55 1.08 2.55
C ILE A 166 -5.35 -0.38 2.19
N TRP A 167 -5.17 -0.69 0.92
CA TRP A 167 -4.92 -2.06 0.47
C TRP A 167 -3.97 -2.13 -0.72
N SER A 168 -3.30 -3.28 -0.85
CA SER A 168 -2.54 -3.64 -2.05
C SER A 168 -3.31 -4.67 -2.86
N PHE A 169 -3.19 -4.56 -4.19
CA PHE A 169 -3.84 -5.40 -5.21
C PHE A 169 -3.10 -6.74 -5.41
N GLY A 170 -2.03 -6.96 -4.65
CA GLY A 170 -1.23 -8.17 -4.76
C GLY A 170 -0.60 -8.41 -6.15
N PRO A 171 -0.12 -9.64 -6.39
CA PRO A 171 0.46 -10.08 -7.65
C PRO A 171 -0.44 -9.97 -8.89
N ASN A 172 -1.75 -10.17 -8.77
CA ASN A 172 -2.66 -10.22 -9.92
C ASN A 172 -3.00 -8.82 -10.47
N ARG A 173 -2.79 -7.77 -9.66
CA ARG A 173 -3.08 -6.35 -9.97
C ARG A 173 -4.55 -6.03 -10.20
N THR A 174 -5.44 -6.94 -9.86
CA THR A 174 -6.88 -6.75 -9.92
C THR A 174 -7.40 -6.43 -8.54
N ASN A 175 -8.47 -5.61 -8.46
CA ASN A 175 -9.04 -5.23 -7.17
C ASN A 175 -10.09 -6.25 -6.79
N GLU A 176 -9.84 -7.04 -5.76
CA GLU A 176 -10.82 -7.95 -5.17
C GLU A 176 -11.35 -7.46 -3.83
N TRP A 177 -11.05 -6.22 -3.42
CA TRP A 177 -11.56 -5.60 -2.20
C TRP A 177 -11.27 -6.40 -0.92
N GLY A 178 -10.23 -7.23 -0.95
CA GLY A 178 -9.93 -8.16 0.14
C GLY A 178 -10.97 -9.28 0.35
N GLU A 179 -11.75 -9.62 -0.68
CA GLU A 179 -12.78 -10.65 -0.63
C GLU A 179 -12.23 -12.03 -0.20
N LYS A 180 -13.12 -12.83 0.40
CA LYS A 180 -12.81 -14.20 0.86
C LYS A 180 -12.86 -15.22 -0.27
N THR A 181 -13.40 -14.85 -1.42
CA THR A 181 -13.59 -15.67 -2.61
C THR A 181 -12.40 -15.55 -3.56
N PRO A 182 -11.85 -16.66 -4.11
CA PRO A 182 -10.74 -16.59 -5.06
C PRO A 182 -11.09 -15.79 -6.32
N PRO A 183 -10.13 -15.05 -6.92
CA PRO A 183 -8.71 -14.94 -6.55
C PRO A 183 -8.52 -14.09 -5.28
N ARG A 184 -7.70 -14.57 -4.33
CA ARG A 184 -7.47 -13.93 -3.03
C ARG A 184 -5.99 -13.63 -2.86
N ASP A 185 -5.59 -12.46 -3.31
CA ASP A 185 -4.22 -11.97 -3.12
C ASP A 185 -4.14 -10.50 -2.74
N ASP A 186 -5.25 -9.78 -2.75
CA ASP A 186 -5.40 -8.51 -2.08
C ASP A 186 -4.99 -8.56 -0.60
N ILE A 187 -4.34 -7.49 -0.17
CA ILE A 187 -3.85 -7.31 1.19
C ILE A 187 -4.56 -6.08 1.78
N PRO A 188 -5.76 -6.24 2.35
CA PRO A 188 -6.46 -5.15 3.01
C PRO A 188 -5.83 -4.79 4.36
N SER A 189 -5.94 -3.52 4.75
CA SER A 189 -5.65 -3.07 6.12
C SER A 189 -6.74 -3.51 7.11
N TRP A 190 -7.95 -3.79 6.64
CA TRP A 190 -9.10 -4.24 7.42
C TRP A 190 -9.28 -5.77 7.37
N LYS A 191 -10.18 -6.31 8.22
CA LYS A 191 -10.45 -7.75 8.36
C LYS A 191 -11.93 -8.08 8.36
#